data_AF-A0A9P9E738-F1
#
_entry.id   AF-A0A9P9E738-F1
#
_cell.length_a   1.000
_cell.length_b   1.000
_cell.length_c   1.000
_cell.angle_alpha   90.00
_cell.angle_beta   90.00
_cell.angle_gamma   90.00
#
_symmetry.space_group_name_H-M   'P 1'
#
loop_
_entity.id
_entity.type
_entity.pdbx_description
1 polymer ?
#
loop_
_entity_poly.entity_id
_entity_poly.type
_entity_poly.pdbx_seq_one_letter_code
_entity_poly.pdbx_strand_id
1 'polypeptide(L)'
;MASLTEYLEGTVKVPLSLLTSDGFAECPTGFSDRATVSDFTQFLRNSDQPITGIVTPKTLKEMLQALGRTHAQFRQTLGQDAESLPNNVYKIDCLLGRQCLDKAKAALGADFKCTVRIYSIPPDVPGKYSEGEICRNLLRCSSSTDSNAFNVWLARLPPGKQRHMVMLMHRHEIWAAMQAVVPFSGLWGESLQIGNIAKNLAAHCDDIIERYWRHIHTVWSQIFRGLENKTHLLDPESVGFLQYKAPGWSKTDRDDIHLALEEGILFRDISKDSRGTLYTNLCTLKVVIPSALTFNENLRYLTIGLKILERHIEVKPPKEHRKARPKAYILERTDSVYKILEADWNRNQVFVNSGVQNVETSEGKFWPLSQPPSARHAFVGLLLSALRNFPCLCSEPPRQDIKGTGINAYLRQCYLKRLVKTAAELGFSNAKIRKGLTSPD
;
A
#
# COMPACT_ATOMS: atom_id res chain seq x y z
N MET A 1 -8.08 -4.40 -15.31
CA MET A 1 -7.41 -3.74 -16.46
C MET A 1 -8.03 -2.36 -16.59
N ALA A 2 -7.23 -1.30 -16.72
CA ALA A 2 -7.75 -0.07 -17.32
C ALA A 2 -8.15 -0.45 -18.76
N SER A 3 -9.43 -0.38 -19.08
CA SER A 3 -9.89 -0.64 -20.45
C SER A 3 -9.28 0.43 -21.36
N LEU A 4 -8.89 0.10 -22.61
CA LEU A 4 -8.44 1.08 -23.60
C LEU A 4 -9.42 2.27 -23.73
N THR A 5 -10.71 2.01 -23.46
CA THR A 5 -11.76 3.03 -23.42
C THR A 5 -11.53 4.15 -22.41
N GLU A 6 -10.75 3.94 -21.34
CA GLU A 6 -10.43 4.99 -20.36
C GLU A 6 -9.54 6.09 -20.95
N TYR A 7 -8.68 5.73 -21.90
CA TYR A 7 -7.76 6.66 -22.57
C TYR A 7 -8.28 7.16 -23.92
N LEU A 8 -9.48 6.74 -24.31
CA LEU A 8 -10.13 7.15 -25.54
C LEU A 8 -10.72 8.55 -25.37
N GLU A 9 -10.29 9.46 -26.23
CA GLU A 9 -10.59 10.90 -26.11
C GLU A 9 -11.50 11.42 -27.24
N GLY A 10 -11.48 10.80 -28.43
CA GLY A 10 -12.34 11.22 -29.54
C GLY A 10 -11.92 10.64 -30.91
N THR A 11 -12.58 11.11 -31.96
CA THR A 11 -12.21 10.83 -33.37
C THR A 11 -11.97 12.11 -34.15
N VAL A 12 -10.98 12.09 -35.04
CA VAL A 12 -10.62 13.24 -35.87
C VAL A 12 -10.14 12.80 -37.25
N LYS A 13 -10.37 13.62 -38.29
CA LYS A 13 -9.83 13.37 -39.63
C LYS A 13 -8.47 14.04 -39.79
N VAL A 14 -7.47 13.25 -40.17
CA VAL A 14 -6.10 13.71 -40.42
C VAL A 14 -5.54 13.14 -41.72
N PRO A 15 -4.69 13.90 -42.44
CA PRO A 15 -3.91 13.37 -43.55
C PRO A 15 -3.01 12.21 -43.12
N LEU A 16 -2.83 11.21 -43.99
CA LEU A 16 -1.89 10.10 -43.76
C LEU A 16 -0.44 10.59 -43.53
N SER A 17 -0.07 11.74 -44.07
CA SER A 17 1.25 12.37 -43.87
C SER A 17 1.56 12.69 -42.39
N LEU A 18 0.53 12.91 -41.56
CA LEU A 18 0.66 13.21 -40.13
C LEU A 18 0.84 11.95 -39.25
N LEU A 19 0.62 10.76 -39.83
CA LEU A 19 0.79 9.50 -39.10
C LEU A 19 2.24 9.03 -39.13
N THR A 20 2.76 8.74 -37.94
CA THR A 20 4.10 8.18 -37.70
C THR A 20 4.02 6.83 -37.00
N SER A 21 5.10 6.06 -37.06
CA SER A 21 5.25 4.79 -36.32
C SER A 21 6.36 4.86 -35.27
N ASP A 22 6.85 6.07 -34.95
CA ASP A 22 8.12 6.27 -34.26
C ASP A 22 7.94 6.37 -32.73
N GLY A 23 6.76 6.78 -32.22
CA GLY A 23 6.49 6.93 -30.78
C GLY A 23 6.22 5.63 -30.00
N PHE A 24 6.38 4.45 -30.63
CA PHE A 24 6.17 3.16 -29.97
C PHE A 24 7.17 2.87 -28.84
N ALA A 25 8.33 3.56 -28.79
CA ALA A 25 9.32 3.36 -27.74
C ALA A 25 8.83 3.84 -26.34
N GLU A 26 7.84 4.75 -26.30
CA GLU A 26 7.34 5.36 -25.05
C GLU A 26 6.00 4.77 -24.57
N CYS A 27 5.36 3.91 -25.37
CA CYS A 27 4.11 3.24 -25.01
C CYS A 27 4.37 1.92 -24.26
N PRO A 28 3.55 1.53 -23.27
CA PRO A 28 3.74 0.27 -22.55
C PRO A 28 3.65 -0.92 -23.51
N THR A 29 4.56 -1.89 -23.38
CA THR A 29 4.71 -3.05 -24.29
C THR A 29 3.45 -3.93 -24.43
N GLY A 30 2.49 -3.86 -23.50
CA GLY A 30 1.20 -4.55 -23.62
C GLY A 30 0.23 -3.95 -24.65
N PHE A 31 0.52 -2.76 -25.20
CA PHE A 31 -0.30 -2.07 -26.19
C PHE A 31 0.13 -2.37 -27.65
N SER A 32 1.38 -2.79 -27.88
CA SER A 32 1.92 -3.07 -29.22
C SER A 32 1.38 -4.36 -29.86
N ASP A 33 0.99 -5.34 -29.04
CA ASP A 33 0.63 -6.68 -29.53
C ASP A 33 -0.80 -6.79 -30.08
N ARG A 34 -1.58 -5.69 -30.11
CA ARG A 34 -3.02 -5.72 -30.42
C ARG A 34 -3.43 -5.16 -31.78
N ALA A 35 -2.55 -4.49 -32.52
CA ALA A 35 -2.84 -4.05 -33.89
C ALA A 35 -2.35 -5.12 -34.87
N THR A 36 -3.26 -5.94 -35.37
CA THR A 36 -2.90 -7.05 -36.26
C THR A 36 -2.79 -6.57 -37.70
N VAL A 37 -2.00 -7.25 -38.52
CA VAL A 37 -1.93 -7.02 -39.99
C VAL A 37 -3.32 -7.12 -40.65
N SER A 38 -4.27 -7.82 -40.01
CA SER A 38 -5.66 -7.95 -40.43
C SER A 38 -6.41 -6.61 -40.43
N ASP A 39 -6.25 -5.80 -39.38
CA ASP A 39 -6.89 -4.48 -39.24
C ASP A 39 -6.46 -3.51 -40.35
N PHE A 40 -5.20 -3.61 -40.76
CA PHE A 40 -4.65 -2.80 -41.85
C PHE A 40 -5.17 -3.20 -43.23
N THR A 41 -5.32 -4.51 -43.45
CA THR A 41 -5.86 -5.04 -44.72
C THR A 41 -7.34 -4.66 -44.87
N GLN A 42 -8.04 -4.53 -43.74
CA GLN A 42 -9.42 -4.06 -43.69
C GLN A 42 -9.53 -2.55 -43.96
N PHE A 43 -8.65 -1.72 -43.40
CA PHE A 43 -8.58 -0.28 -43.69
C PHE A 43 -8.34 0.00 -45.19
N LEU A 44 -7.44 -0.75 -45.85
CA LEU A 44 -7.21 -0.58 -47.29
C LEU A 44 -8.42 -1.00 -48.16
N ARG A 45 -9.30 -1.86 -47.65
CA ARG A 45 -10.52 -2.30 -48.34
C ARG A 45 -11.72 -1.40 -48.04
N ASN A 46 -11.73 -0.76 -46.87
CA ASN A 46 -12.77 0.15 -46.41
C ASN A 46 -12.11 1.36 -45.73
N SER A 47 -11.87 2.41 -46.52
CA SER A 47 -11.14 3.61 -46.11
C SER A 47 -11.87 4.47 -45.06
N ASP A 48 -13.15 4.17 -44.78
CA ASP A 48 -13.94 4.86 -43.76
C ASP A 48 -13.75 4.27 -42.36
N GLN A 49 -13.07 3.12 -42.24
CA GLN A 49 -12.81 2.51 -40.95
C GLN A 49 -11.79 3.34 -40.15
N PRO A 50 -12.10 3.71 -38.90
CA PRO A 50 -11.21 4.54 -38.10
C PRO A 50 -9.95 3.78 -37.67
N ILE A 51 -8.80 4.42 -37.86
CA ILE A 51 -7.49 3.91 -37.44
C ILE A 51 -7.23 4.33 -35.98
N THR A 52 -6.40 3.58 -35.25
CA THR A 52 -5.99 3.97 -33.90
C THR A 52 -4.73 4.84 -33.92
N GLY A 53 -4.83 6.04 -33.36
CA GLY A 53 -3.72 6.97 -33.18
C GLY A 53 -3.51 7.30 -31.70
N ILE A 54 -2.26 7.41 -31.30
CA ILE A 54 -1.80 7.71 -29.95
C ILE A 54 -1.12 9.08 -29.97
N VAL A 55 -1.45 9.90 -28.99
CA VAL A 55 -0.86 11.23 -28.81
C VAL A 55 -0.50 11.48 -27.34
N THR A 56 0.53 12.29 -27.10
CA THR A 56 0.85 12.71 -25.72
C THR A 56 -0.25 13.64 -25.17
N PRO A 57 -0.41 13.75 -23.83
CA PRO A 57 -1.35 14.70 -23.23
C PRO A 57 -1.11 16.16 -23.65
N LYS A 58 0.16 16.53 -23.90
CA LYS A 58 0.52 17.86 -24.40
C LYS A 58 -0.02 18.08 -25.82
N THR A 59 0.22 17.13 -26.72
CA THR A 59 -0.27 17.17 -28.10
C THR A 59 -1.80 17.18 -28.14
N LEU A 60 -2.47 16.39 -27.29
CA LEU A 60 -3.94 16.41 -27.20
C LEU A 60 -4.45 17.79 -26.80
N LYS A 61 -3.85 18.43 -25.78
CA LYS A 61 -4.25 19.77 -25.34
C LYS A 61 -4.12 20.81 -26.48
N GLU A 62 -3.03 20.74 -27.24
CA GLU A 62 -2.81 21.62 -28.39
C GLU A 62 -3.81 21.35 -29.52
N MET A 63 -4.13 20.08 -29.80
CA MET A 63 -5.17 19.70 -30.78
C MET A 63 -6.56 20.21 -30.37
N LEU A 64 -6.93 20.05 -29.10
CA LEU A 64 -8.21 20.52 -28.57
C LEU A 64 -8.32 22.04 -28.63
N GLN A 65 -7.23 22.75 -28.34
CA GLN A 65 -7.17 24.21 -28.47
C GLN A 65 -7.33 24.66 -29.93
N ALA A 66 -6.69 23.97 -30.88
CA ALA A 66 -6.83 24.25 -32.31
C ALA A 66 -8.25 23.95 -32.83
N LEU A 67 -8.94 22.97 -32.25
CA LEU A 67 -10.33 22.63 -32.58
C LEU A 67 -11.35 23.51 -31.83
N GLY A 68 -10.91 24.36 -30.89
CA GLY A 68 -11.81 25.15 -30.04
C GLY A 68 -12.72 24.29 -29.16
N ARG A 69 -12.31 23.07 -28.82
CA ARG A 69 -13.14 22.10 -28.07
C ARG A 69 -12.56 21.78 -26.70
N THR A 70 -13.44 21.44 -25.77
CA THR A 70 -13.09 20.82 -24.50
C THR A 70 -12.97 19.29 -24.65
N HIS A 71 -12.32 18.62 -23.70
CA HIS A 71 -12.23 17.15 -23.66
C HIS A 71 -13.61 16.46 -23.73
N ALA A 72 -14.63 17.01 -23.05
CA ALA A 72 -15.98 16.44 -23.05
C ALA A 72 -16.63 16.53 -24.43
N GLN A 73 -16.49 17.66 -25.13
CA GLN A 73 -17.00 17.87 -26.48
C GLN A 73 -16.23 17.04 -27.52
N PHE A 74 -14.95 16.75 -27.27
CA PHE A 74 -14.16 15.88 -28.13
C PHE A 74 -14.56 14.41 -27.98
N ARG A 75 -14.84 13.94 -26.75
CA ARG A 75 -15.36 12.58 -26.53
C ARG A 75 -16.71 12.33 -27.21
N GLN A 76 -17.55 13.34 -27.35
CA GLN A 76 -18.83 13.23 -28.06
C GLN A 76 -18.69 12.96 -29.57
N THR A 77 -17.49 13.12 -30.14
CA THR A 77 -17.22 12.80 -31.56
C THR A 77 -17.19 11.30 -31.83
N LEU A 78 -17.10 10.46 -30.78
CA LEU A 78 -17.10 8.99 -30.88
C LEU A 78 -18.45 8.47 -31.41
N GLY A 79 -18.61 8.48 -32.73
CA GLY A 79 -19.85 8.07 -33.43
C GLY A 79 -20.51 9.16 -34.29
N GLN A 80 -19.91 10.35 -34.39
CA GLN A 80 -20.32 11.42 -35.31
C GLN A 80 -19.28 11.60 -36.43
N ASP A 81 -19.62 12.36 -37.48
CA ASP A 81 -18.67 12.71 -38.53
C ASP A 81 -17.47 13.44 -37.95
N ALA A 82 -16.29 12.83 -38.10
CA ALA A 82 -15.06 13.38 -37.59
C ALA A 82 -14.65 14.64 -38.36
N GLU A 83 -14.45 15.74 -37.63
CA GLU A 83 -13.96 17.00 -38.19
C GLU A 83 -12.49 16.91 -38.62
N SER A 84 -12.11 17.69 -39.62
CA SER A 84 -10.72 17.78 -40.07
C SER A 84 -9.91 18.65 -39.10
N LEU A 85 -8.75 18.15 -38.68
CA LEU A 85 -7.80 18.95 -37.92
C LEU A 85 -7.27 20.12 -38.78
N PRO A 86 -7.33 21.37 -38.28
CA PRO A 86 -7.01 22.55 -39.09
C PRO A 86 -5.51 22.74 -39.38
N ASN A 87 -4.62 22.10 -38.61
CA ASN A 87 -3.17 22.29 -38.72
C ASN A 87 -2.41 20.99 -39.03
N ASN A 88 -1.52 21.03 -40.02
CA ASN A 88 -0.65 19.92 -40.45
C ASN A 88 0.64 19.76 -39.62
N VAL A 89 0.63 20.16 -38.35
CA VAL A 89 1.86 20.23 -37.52
C VAL A 89 1.95 19.09 -36.50
N TYR A 90 0.83 18.42 -36.20
CA TYR A 90 0.80 17.38 -35.17
C TYR A 90 1.22 16.03 -35.76
N LYS A 91 2.20 15.38 -35.14
CA LYS A 91 2.53 13.98 -35.40
C LYS A 91 1.67 13.10 -34.51
N ILE A 92 1.00 12.12 -35.10
CA ILE A 92 0.14 11.16 -34.39
C ILE A 92 0.74 9.78 -34.59
N ASP A 93 1.09 9.11 -33.50
CA ASP A 93 1.68 7.79 -33.57
C ASP A 93 0.58 6.75 -33.81
N CYS A 94 0.61 6.16 -34.99
CA CYS A 94 -0.36 5.17 -35.40
C CYS A 94 0.06 3.80 -34.88
N LEU A 95 -0.89 2.98 -34.42
CA LEU A 95 -0.61 1.58 -34.06
C LEU A 95 -0.21 0.69 -35.27
N LEU A 96 -0.21 1.24 -36.48
CA LEU A 96 0.20 0.55 -37.70
C LEU A 96 1.72 0.65 -37.85
N GLY A 97 2.38 -0.49 -38.08
CA GLY A 97 3.82 -0.52 -38.34
C GLY A 97 4.21 0.31 -39.57
N ARG A 98 5.46 0.80 -39.61
CA ARG A 98 6.00 1.66 -40.68
C ARG A 98 5.70 1.17 -42.09
N GLN A 99 5.90 -0.12 -42.34
CA GLN A 99 5.64 -0.76 -43.64
C GLN A 99 4.17 -0.66 -44.08
N CYS A 100 3.23 -0.65 -43.15
CA CYS A 100 1.80 -0.51 -43.44
C CYS A 100 1.49 0.95 -43.80
N LEU A 101 1.98 1.92 -43.03
CA LEU A 101 1.81 3.35 -43.35
C LEU A 101 2.39 3.71 -44.71
N ASP A 102 3.57 3.17 -45.06
CA ASP A 102 4.20 3.42 -46.36
C ASP A 102 3.35 2.85 -47.51
N LYS A 103 2.79 1.65 -47.35
CA LYS A 103 1.86 1.05 -48.33
C LYS A 103 0.57 1.86 -48.48
N ALA A 104 0.00 2.36 -47.39
CA ALA A 104 -1.20 3.20 -47.44
C ALA A 104 -0.93 4.53 -48.15
N LYS A 105 0.20 5.17 -47.85
CA LYS A 105 0.64 6.41 -48.53
C LYS A 105 0.85 6.18 -50.04
N ALA A 106 1.40 5.03 -50.43
CA ALA A 106 1.58 4.68 -51.83
C ALA A 106 0.26 4.38 -52.57
N ALA A 107 -0.73 3.79 -51.88
CA ALA A 107 -2.00 3.40 -52.48
C ALA A 107 -3.05 4.54 -52.51
N LEU A 108 -3.14 5.34 -51.45
CA LEU A 108 -4.20 6.36 -51.26
C LEU A 108 -3.68 7.80 -51.42
N GLY A 109 -2.36 8.00 -51.40
CA GLY A 109 -1.73 9.32 -51.40
C GLY A 109 -1.52 9.89 -49.99
N ALA A 110 -0.48 10.71 -49.83
CA ALA A 110 -0.08 11.26 -48.52
C ALA A 110 -1.11 12.25 -47.93
N ASP A 111 -1.88 12.92 -48.78
CA ASP A 111 -2.89 13.91 -48.38
C ASP A 111 -4.28 13.29 -48.15
N PHE A 112 -4.41 11.97 -48.30
CA PHE A 112 -5.66 11.27 -48.02
C PHE A 112 -6.06 11.45 -46.55
N LYS A 113 -7.26 11.98 -46.33
CA LYS A 113 -7.80 12.20 -44.99
C LYS A 113 -8.45 10.93 -44.47
N CYS A 114 -7.88 10.36 -43.41
CA CYS A 114 -8.43 9.20 -42.74
C CYS A 114 -8.99 9.58 -41.36
N THR A 115 -9.99 8.84 -40.89
CA THR A 115 -10.53 9.00 -39.54
C THR A 115 -9.63 8.28 -38.55
N VAL A 116 -9.24 8.96 -37.47
CA VAL A 116 -8.36 8.42 -36.44
C VAL A 116 -9.02 8.54 -35.07
N ARG A 117 -9.11 7.43 -34.35
CA ARG A 117 -9.47 7.36 -32.93
C ARG A 117 -8.25 7.75 -32.12
N ILE A 118 -8.37 8.85 -31.37
CA ILE A 118 -7.28 9.42 -30.58
C ILE A 118 -7.33 8.85 -29.18
N TYR A 119 -6.22 8.21 -28.80
CA TYR A 119 -5.93 7.81 -27.43
C TYR A 119 -4.86 8.73 -26.87
N SER A 120 -5.11 9.32 -25.71
CA SER A 120 -4.07 10.06 -24.98
C SER A 120 -3.55 9.22 -23.84
N ILE A 121 -2.46 8.53 -24.12
CA ILE A 121 -1.77 7.71 -23.14
C ILE A 121 -0.63 8.57 -22.59
N PRO A 122 -0.63 8.95 -21.31
CA PRO A 122 0.51 9.61 -20.72
C PRO A 122 1.71 8.67 -20.81
N PRO A 123 2.91 9.12 -21.23
CA PRO A 123 4.12 8.31 -21.09
C PRO A 123 4.21 7.82 -19.63
N ASP A 124 4.75 6.62 -19.41
CA ASP A 124 4.97 6.10 -18.05
C ASP A 124 6.06 6.97 -17.39
N VAL A 125 5.65 8.13 -16.87
CA VAL A 125 6.56 9.09 -16.24
C VAL A 125 7.12 8.41 -14.99
N PRO A 126 8.45 8.35 -14.80
CA PRO A 126 9.04 7.94 -13.53
C PRO A 126 8.45 8.79 -12.40
N GLY A 127 7.77 8.15 -11.45
CA GLY A 127 7.08 8.83 -10.35
C GLY A 127 5.62 9.21 -10.59
N LYS A 128 5.00 8.82 -11.73
CA LYS A 128 3.54 8.98 -11.96
C LYS A 128 2.69 8.28 -10.91
N TYR A 129 3.14 7.12 -10.45
CA TYR A 129 2.44 6.32 -9.46
C TYR A 129 3.23 6.32 -8.16
N SER A 130 2.51 6.54 -7.07
CA SER A 130 3.02 6.31 -5.73
C SER A 130 3.35 4.83 -5.50
N GLU A 131 4.22 4.56 -4.54
CA GLU A 131 4.53 3.18 -4.13
C GLU A 131 3.28 2.42 -3.66
N GLY A 132 2.34 3.13 -3.03
CA GLY A 132 1.06 2.58 -2.61
C GLY A 132 0.19 2.13 -3.78
N GLU A 133 0.08 2.94 -4.83
CA GLU A 133 -0.68 2.60 -6.03
C GLU A 133 -0.07 1.41 -6.78
N ILE A 134 1.27 1.37 -6.88
CA ILE A 134 1.97 0.22 -7.47
C ILE A 134 1.67 -1.04 -6.66
N CYS A 135 1.78 -0.98 -5.32
CA CYS A 135 1.48 -2.10 -4.43
C CYS A 135 0.02 -2.58 -4.57
N ARG A 136 -0.95 -1.65 -4.60
CA ARG A 136 -2.36 -1.96 -4.80
C ARG A 136 -2.61 -2.72 -6.10
N ASN A 137 -1.98 -2.30 -7.19
CA ASN A 137 -2.12 -2.95 -8.49
C ASN A 137 -1.46 -4.33 -8.51
N LEU A 138 -0.32 -4.50 -7.86
CA LEU A 138 0.30 -5.83 -7.69
C LEU A 138 -0.61 -6.79 -6.91
N LEU A 139 -1.23 -6.32 -5.83
CA LEU A 139 -2.19 -7.10 -5.06
C LEU A 139 -3.41 -7.50 -5.90
N ARG A 140 -3.92 -6.61 -6.76
CA ARG A 140 -5.00 -6.92 -7.73
C ARG A 140 -4.58 -7.96 -8.76
N CYS A 141 -3.40 -7.80 -9.35
CA CYS A 141 -2.88 -8.71 -10.37
C CYS A 141 -2.66 -10.12 -9.81
N SER A 142 -2.27 -10.26 -8.54
CA SER A 142 -2.09 -11.57 -7.91
C SER A 142 -3.40 -12.38 -7.73
N SER A 143 -4.56 -11.72 -7.77
CA SER A 143 -5.87 -12.38 -7.72
C SER A 143 -6.36 -12.82 -9.11
N SER A 144 -5.75 -12.32 -10.18
CA SER A 144 -6.01 -12.71 -11.57
C SER A 144 -4.93 -13.67 -12.06
N THR A 145 -5.26 -14.62 -12.94
CA THR A 145 -4.30 -15.59 -13.52
C THR A 145 -3.23 -14.96 -14.44
N ASP A 146 -3.13 -13.62 -14.46
CA ASP A 146 -2.31 -12.84 -15.39
C ASP A 146 -0.94 -12.50 -14.77
N SER A 147 0.00 -13.44 -14.93
CA SER A 147 1.41 -13.29 -14.54
C SER A 147 2.11 -12.12 -15.25
N ASN A 148 1.64 -11.75 -16.46
CA ASN A 148 2.26 -10.69 -17.25
C ASN A 148 1.98 -9.30 -16.63
N ALA A 149 0.72 -9.06 -16.23
CA ALA A 149 0.34 -7.81 -15.58
C ALA A 149 1.09 -7.58 -14.25
N PHE A 150 1.32 -8.64 -13.48
CA PHE A 150 2.11 -8.55 -12.24
C PHE A 150 3.54 -8.07 -12.52
N ASN A 151 4.22 -8.67 -13.50
CA ASN A 151 5.60 -8.31 -13.85
C ASN A 151 5.72 -6.87 -14.36
N VAL A 152 4.73 -6.39 -15.12
CA VAL A 152 4.67 -4.99 -15.58
C VAL A 152 4.60 -4.02 -14.41
N TRP A 153 3.72 -4.27 -13.43
CA TRP A 153 3.63 -3.41 -12.24
C TRP A 153 4.87 -3.51 -11.35
N LEU A 154 5.49 -4.69 -11.26
CA LEU A 154 6.70 -4.90 -10.47
C LEU A 154 7.89 -4.14 -11.07
N ALA A 155 8.02 -4.15 -12.40
CA ALA A 155 9.09 -3.47 -13.13
C ALA A 155 9.14 -1.95 -12.89
N ARG A 156 8.02 -1.34 -12.47
CA ARG A 156 7.95 0.10 -12.12
C ARG A 156 8.67 0.45 -10.82
N LEU A 157 9.00 -0.54 -9.99
CA LEU A 157 9.79 -0.33 -8.78
C LEU A 157 11.29 -0.44 -9.07
N PRO A 158 12.15 0.32 -8.39
CA PRO A 158 13.60 0.08 -8.40
C PRO A 158 13.96 -1.35 -7.97
N PRO A 159 15.06 -1.95 -8.46
CA PRO A 159 15.41 -3.35 -8.20
C PRO A 159 15.42 -3.76 -6.72
N GLY A 160 15.86 -2.87 -5.82
CA GLY A 160 15.83 -3.12 -4.38
C GLY A 160 14.40 -3.27 -3.82
N LYS A 161 13.46 -2.43 -4.28
CA LYS A 161 12.05 -2.46 -3.85
C LYS A 161 11.28 -3.62 -4.51
N GLN A 162 11.67 -4.04 -5.71
CA GLN A 162 11.14 -5.27 -6.32
C GLN A 162 11.39 -6.49 -5.42
N ARG A 163 12.62 -6.64 -4.90
CA ARG A 163 12.95 -7.73 -3.97
C ARG A 163 12.10 -7.69 -2.70
N HIS A 164 11.90 -6.50 -2.13
CA HIS A 164 11.03 -6.34 -0.95
C HIS A 164 9.60 -6.76 -1.21
N MET A 165 9.07 -6.43 -2.39
CA MET A 165 7.73 -6.82 -2.80
C MET A 165 7.60 -8.33 -2.99
N VAL A 166 8.60 -8.96 -3.62
CA VAL A 166 8.66 -10.42 -3.73
C VAL A 166 8.71 -11.07 -2.34
N MET A 167 9.49 -10.53 -1.39
CA MET A 167 9.50 -11.04 -0.01
C MET A 167 8.12 -10.92 0.66
N LEU A 168 7.43 -9.79 0.48
CA LEU A 168 6.08 -9.58 1.01
C LEU A 168 5.06 -10.56 0.42
N MET A 169 5.16 -10.88 -0.86
CA MET A 169 4.29 -11.84 -1.55
C MET A 169 4.39 -13.26 -0.96
N HIS A 170 5.57 -13.67 -0.49
CA HIS A 170 5.75 -14.97 0.16
C HIS A 170 5.21 -14.98 1.61
N ARG A 171 4.87 -13.83 2.18
CA ARG A 171 4.19 -13.73 3.49
C ARG A 171 2.68 -13.77 3.30
N HIS A 172 2.16 -14.94 2.98
CA HIS A 172 0.78 -15.15 2.53
C HIS A 172 -0.29 -14.49 3.42
N GLU A 173 -0.16 -14.57 4.75
CA GLU A 173 -1.13 -13.96 5.68
C GLU A 173 -1.14 -12.42 5.62
N ILE A 174 0.05 -11.81 5.51
CA ILE A 174 0.18 -10.37 5.34
C ILE A 174 -0.36 -9.97 3.97
N TRP A 175 0.01 -10.72 2.93
CA TRP A 175 -0.47 -10.49 1.56
C TRP A 175 -2.00 -10.54 1.49
N ALA A 176 -2.63 -11.55 2.08
CA ALA A 176 -4.08 -11.69 2.14
C ALA A 176 -4.74 -10.55 2.93
N ALA A 177 -4.15 -10.14 4.07
CA ALA A 177 -4.65 -9.00 4.84
C ALA A 177 -4.58 -7.69 4.04
N MET A 178 -3.51 -7.48 3.27
CA MET A 178 -3.37 -6.33 2.38
C MET A 178 -4.34 -6.41 1.18
N GLN A 179 -4.55 -7.58 0.59
CA GLN A 179 -5.52 -7.79 -0.49
C GLN A 179 -6.94 -7.39 -0.07
N ALA A 180 -7.35 -7.68 1.18
CA ALA A 180 -8.65 -7.27 1.69
C ALA A 180 -8.86 -5.74 1.69
N VAL A 181 -7.78 -4.96 1.72
CA VAL A 181 -7.82 -3.48 1.79
C VAL A 181 -7.82 -2.85 0.38
N VAL A 182 -7.53 -3.61 -0.68
CA VAL A 182 -7.52 -3.16 -2.08
C VAL A 182 -8.78 -2.41 -2.54
N PRO A 183 -10.02 -2.79 -2.13
CA PRO A 183 -11.24 -2.08 -2.53
C PRO A 183 -11.28 -0.60 -2.16
N PHE A 184 -10.56 -0.21 -1.10
CA PHE A 184 -10.51 1.16 -0.58
C PHE A 184 -9.39 1.96 -1.24
N SER A 185 -9.66 2.63 -2.35
CA SER A 185 -8.64 3.34 -3.17
C SER A 185 -7.79 4.33 -2.39
N GLY A 186 -8.42 5.19 -1.59
CA GLY A 186 -7.74 6.28 -0.90
C GLY A 186 -6.69 5.82 0.12
N LEU A 187 -6.73 4.55 0.57
CA LEU A 187 -5.74 4.02 1.51
C LEU A 187 -4.38 3.70 0.89
N TRP A 188 -4.30 3.69 -0.44
CA TRP A 188 -3.10 3.32 -1.20
C TRP A 188 -2.36 4.53 -1.78
N GLY A 189 -2.64 5.74 -1.28
CA GLY A 189 -1.91 6.95 -1.67
C GLY A 189 -0.45 6.97 -1.18
N GLU A 190 0.10 8.18 -1.07
CA GLU A 190 1.55 8.41 -0.82
C GLU A 190 2.08 7.90 0.52
N SER A 191 1.21 7.58 1.49
CA SER A 191 1.61 7.19 2.84
C SER A 191 2.22 5.79 2.92
N LEU A 192 2.03 4.92 1.92
CA LEU A 192 2.61 3.59 1.91
C LEU A 192 4.01 3.59 1.27
N GLN A 193 5.03 3.34 2.08
CA GLN A 193 6.43 3.20 1.62
C GLN A 193 6.86 1.73 1.70
N ILE A 194 7.08 1.09 0.56
CA ILE A 194 7.55 -0.30 0.42
C ILE A 194 8.89 -0.50 1.14
N GLY A 195 9.74 0.54 1.15
CA GLY A 195 11.00 0.51 1.89
C GLY A 195 10.82 0.29 3.40
N ASN A 196 9.74 0.80 4.01
CA ASN A 196 9.46 0.60 5.43
C ASN A 196 8.88 -0.78 5.70
N ILE A 197 8.07 -1.32 4.79
CA ILE A 197 7.52 -2.68 4.90
C ILE A 197 8.65 -3.70 5.02
N ALA A 198 9.70 -3.59 4.21
CA ALA A 198 10.86 -4.48 4.30
C ALA A 198 11.57 -4.43 5.66
N LYS A 199 11.72 -3.23 6.23
CA LYS A 199 12.28 -3.05 7.58
C LYS A 199 11.39 -3.69 8.63
N ASN A 200 10.07 -3.57 8.48
CA ASN A 200 9.10 -4.15 9.41
C ASN A 200 9.12 -5.69 9.34
N LEU A 201 9.20 -6.27 8.13
CA LEU A 201 9.37 -7.72 7.94
C LEU A 201 10.68 -8.22 8.58
N ALA A 202 11.76 -7.45 8.49
CA ALA A 202 13.03 -7.78 9.11
C ALA A 202 12.99 -7.74 10.65
N ALA A 203 12.01 -7.06 11.26
CA ALA A 203 11.81 -7.01 12.71
C ALA A 203 11.06 -8.23 13.27
N HIS A 204 10.82 -9.27 12.47
CA HIS A 204 10.17 -10.51 12.89
C HIS A 204 8.83 -10.29 13.60
N CYS A 205 8.01 -9.38 13.04
CA CYS A 205 6.74 -8.95 13.61
C CYS A 205 5.54 -9.19 12.69
N ASP A 206 5.63 -10.24 11.87
CA ASP A 206 4.67 -10.58 10.83
C ASP A 206 3.23 -10.64 11.36
N ASP A 207 3.01 -11.19 12.56
CA ASP A 207 1.68 -11.29 13.17
C ASP A 207 1.09 -9.92 13.58
N ILE A 208 1.94 -8.95 13.94
CA ILE A 208 1.53 -7.59 14.25
C ILE A 208 1.19 -6.85 12.96
N ILE A 209 2.01 -7.01 11.92
CA ILE A 209 1.77 -6.43 10.59
C ILE A 209 0.43 -6.92 10.03
N GLU A 210 0.25 -8.23 9.99
CA GLU A 210 -0.97 -8.91 9.55
C GLU A 210 -2.21 -8.38 10.29
N ARG A 211 -2.18 -8.35 11.63
CA ARG A 211 -3.30 -7.85 12.45
C ARG A 211 -3.61 -6.38 12.20
N TYR A 212 -2.60 -5.56 11.98
CA TYR A 212 -2.82 -4.13 11.70
C TYR A 212 -3.52 -3.92 10.36
N TRP A 213 -3.11 -4.63 9.31
CA TRP A 213 -3.80 -4.55 8.01
C TRP A 213 -5.24 -5.08 8.09
N ARG A 214 -5.50 -6.17 8.84
CA ARG A 214 -6.87 -6.60 9.11
C ARG A 214 -7.66 -5.57 9.92
N HIS A 215 -7.02 -4.86 10.84
CA HIS A 215 -7.64 -3.78 11.58
C HIS A 215 -8.02 -2.61 10.66
N ILE A 216 -7.14 -2.21 9.72
CA ILE A 216 -7.45 -1.23 8.67
C ILE A 216 -8.69 -1.67 7.91
N HIS A 217 -8.70 -2.89 7.36
CA HIS A 217 -9.87 -3.41 6.65
C HIS A 217 -11.14 -3.37 7.50
N THR A 218 -11.08 -3.83 8.75
CA THR A 218 -12.24 -3.89 9.64
C THR A 218 -12.83 -2.51 9.90
N VAL A 219 -11.99 -1.51 10.19
CA VAL A 219 -12.45 -0.15 10.48
C VAL A 219 -13.04 0.51 9.23
N TRP A 220 -12.37 0.40 8.09
CA TRP A 220 -12.87 1.01 6.86
C TRP A 220 -14.12 0.32 6.31
N SER A 221 -14.24 -0.99 6.47
CA SER A 221 -15.49 -1.71 6.20
C SER A 221 -16.62 -1.29 7.15
N GLN A 222 -16.32 -0.98 8.41
CA GLN A 222 -17.31 -0.41 9.34
C GLN A 222 -17.75 1.00 8.90
N ILE A 223 -16.82 1.85 8.47
CA ILE A 223 -17.11 3.20 7.94
C ILE A 223 -18.05 3.09 6.73
N PHE A 224 -17.75 2.18 5.80
CA PHE A 224 -18.52 1.97 4.57
C PHE A 224 -19.67 0.97 4.69
N ARG A 225 -20.06 0.58 5.91
CA ARG A 225 -21.15 -0.39 6.12
C ARG A 225 -22.46 0.12 5.50
N GLY A 226 -23.07 -0.68 4.62
CA GLY A 226 -24.25 -0.31 3.82
C GLY A 226 -23.94 0.51 2.57
N LEU A 227 -22.66 0.72 2.26
CA LEU A 227 -22.13 1.46 1.12
C LEU A 227 -20.94 0.71 0.47
N GLU A 228 -20.95 -0.62 0.52
CA GLU A 228 -19.86 -1.48 0.07
C GLU A 228 -19.53 -1.28 -1.42
N ASN A 229 -20.53 -0.93 -2.24
CA ASN A 229 -20.32 -0.62 -3.65
C ASN A 229 -19.59 0.71 -3.89
N LYS A 230 -19.40 1.55 -2.86
CA LYS A 230 -18.78 2.88 -2.96
C LYS A 230 -17.37 2.95 -2.38
N THR A 231 -16.80 1.85 -1.89
CA THR A 231 -15.44 1.86 -1.29
C THR A 231 -14.35 2.34 -2.26
N HIS A 232 -14.56 2.13 -3.56
CA HIS A 232 -13.65 2.55 -4.63
C HIS A 232 -13.69 4.05 -4.93
N LEU A 233 -14.63 4.79 -4.35
CA LEU A 233 -14.75 6.26 -4.43
C LEU A 233 -14.05 6.95 -3.25
N LEU A 234 -13.43 6.19 -2.34
CA LEU A 234 -12.63 6.76 -1.26
C LEU A 234 -11.40 7.47 -1.83
N ASP A 235 -11.27 8.76 -1.58
CA ASP A 235 -10.13 9.58 -1.96
C ASP A 235 -9.04 9.65 -0.86
N PRO A 236 -7.75 9.83 -1.23
CA PRO A 236 -6.66 9.94 -0.26
C PRO A 236 -6.80 11.12 0.71
N GLU A 237 -7.39 12.23 0.29
CA GLU A 237 -7.58 13.44 1.10
C GLU A 237 -8.51 13.17 2.28
N SER A 238 -9.59 12.42 2.04
CA SER A 238 -10.52 11.98 3.08
C SER A 238 -9.85 11.04 4.07
N VAL A 239 -9.01 10.12 3.60
CA VAL A 239 -8.19 9.28 4.48
C VAL A 239 -7.25 10.13 5.33
N GLY A 240 -6.57 11.10 4.72
CA GLY A 240 -5.61 11.99 5.38
C GLY A 240 -6.25 12.87 6.45
N PHE A 241 -7.48 13.30 6.25
CA PHE A 241 -8.25 14.06 7.25
C PHE A 241 -8.75 13.17 8.39
N LEU A 242 -9.20 11.95 8.08
CA LEU A 242 -9.83 11.06 9.05
C LEU A 242 -8.84 10.29 9.93
N GLN A 243 -7.67 9.94 9.40
CA GLN A 243 -6.65 9.23 10.17
C GLN A 243 -6.30 9.97 11.47
N TYR A 244 -5.97 9.21 12.53
CA TYR A 244 -5.75 9.70 13.90
C TYR A 244 -6.97 10.25 14.65
N LYS A 245 -8.12 10.46 13.99
CA LYS A 245 -9.34 10.89 14.68
C LYS A 245 -10.02 9.72 15.39
N ALA A 246 -10.69 10.01 16.50
CA ALA A 246 -11.45 9.05 17.31
C ALA A 246 -12.89 9.54 17.55
N PRO A 247 -13.71 9.66 16.50
CA PRO A 247 -15.04 10.28 16.58
C PRO A 247 -16.02 9.63 17.55
N GLY A 248 -15.90 8.33 17.88
CA GLY A 248 -16.75 7.74 18.92
C GLY A 248 -16.48 8.28 20.33
N TRP A 249 -15.30 8.84 20.57
CA TRP A 249 -14.88 9.33 21.89
C TRP A 249 -14.70 10.86 21.94
N SER A 250 -14.21 11.47 20.86
CA SER A 250 -13.88 12.90 20.80
C SER A 250 -15.03 13.71 20.19
N LYS A 251 -15.58 14.65 20.96
CA LYS A 251 -16.58 15.59 20.45
C LYS A 251 -15.99 16.50 19.37
N THR A 252 -14.78 17.01 19.60
CA THR A 252 -14.06 17.85 18.63
C THR A 252 -13.89 17.14 17.29
N ASP A 253 -13.48 15.87 17.29
CA ASP A 253 -13.35 15.12 16.04
C ASP A 253 -14.67 14.95 15.31
N ARG A 254 -15.78 14.74 16.04
CA ARG A 254 -17.12 14.65 15.44
C ARG A 254 -17.55 15.96 14.80
N ASP A 255 -17.31 17.07 15.48
CA ASP A 255 -17.71 18.40 15.02
C ASP A 255 -16.89 18.77 13.77
N ASP A 256 -15.57 18.52 13.78
CA ASP A 256 -14.68 18.70 12.62
C ASP A 256 -15.13 17.86 11.41
N ILE A 257 -15.42 16.57 11.63
CA ILE A 257 -15.84 15.65 10.57
C ILE A 257 -17.20 16.08 10.01
N HIS A 258 -18.14 16.47 10.87
CA HIS A 258 -19.46 16.94 10.44
C HIS A 258 -19.33 18.17 9.52
N LEU A 259 -18.55 19.16 9.94
CA LEU A 259 -18.30 20.36 9.15
C LEU A 259 -17.68 20.01 7.78
N ALA A 260 -16.64 19.19 7.77
CA ALA A 260 -15.96 18.80 6.54
C ALA A 260 -16.85 17.97 5.57
N LEU A 261 -17.85 17.25 6.09
CA LEU A 261 -18.85 16.56 5.26
C LEU A 261 -19.86 17.52 4.65
N GLU A 262 -20.36 18.50 5.41
CA GLU A 262 -21.30 19.52 4.92
C GLU A 262 -20.66 20.43 3.87
N GLU A 263 -19.38 20.79 4.05
CA GLU A 263 -18.59 21.55 3.08
C GLU A 263 -18.18 20.73 1.85
N GLY A 264 -18.45 19.42 1.85
CA GLY A 264 -18.09 18.53 0.75
C GLY A 264 -16.59 18.33 0.58
N ILE A 265 -15.81 18.57 1.63
CA ILE A 265 -14.36 18.33 1.66
C ILE A 265 -14.10 16.83 1.75
N LEU A 266 -14.87 16.13 2.59
CA LEU A 266 -14.80 14.67 2.78
C LEU A 266 -15.70 13.91 1.80
N PHE A 267 -15.17 12.81 1.27
CA PHE A 267 -15.83 11.89 0.34
C PHE A 267 -16.44 12.62 -0.86
N ARG A 268 -15.58 13.34 -1.59
CA ARG A 268 -15.97 14.28 -2.65
C ARG A 268 -16.81 13.63 -3.74
N ASP A 269 -16.47 12.39 -4.09
CA ASP A 269 -17.12 11.62 -5.15
C ASP A 269 -18.36 10.82 -4.68
N ILE A 270 -18.73 10.96 -3.40
CA ILE A 270 -19.88 10.26 -2.80
C ILE A 270 -21.05 11.24 -2.63
N SER A 271 -22.28 10.78 -2.94
CA SER A 271 -23.50 11.60 -2.84
C SER A 271 -23.79 12.07 -1.41
N LYS A 272 -24.47 13.22 -1.28
CA LYS A 272 -24.83 13.82 0.02
C LYS A 272 -25.60 12.84 0.93
N ASP A 273 -26.58 12.12 0.38
CA ASP A 273 -27.35 11.13 1.15
C ASP A 273 -26.46 10.02 1.73
N SER A 274 -25.46 9.56 0.96
CA SER A 274 -24.53 8.53 1.42
C SER A 274 -23.57 9.07 2.47
N ARG A 275 -23.22 10.37 2.44
CA ARG A 275 -22.36 11.01 3.45
C ARG A 275 -22.98 11.01 4.85
N GLY A 276 -24.30 11.11 4.97
CA GLY A 276 -25.00 10.98 6.26
C GLY A 276 -24.82 9.59 6.91
N THR A 277 -24.88 8.54 6.09
CA THR A 277 -24.58 7.17 6.54
C THR A 277 -23.11 7.02 6.97
N LEU A 278 -22.17 7.58 6.19
CA LEU A 278 -20.74 7.58 6.54
C LEU A 278 -20.49 8.30 7.88
N TYR A 279 -21.12 9.44 8.11
CA TYR A 279 -21.02 10.18 9.38
C TYR A 279 -21.49 9.35 10.57
N THR A 280 -22.66 8.73 10.43
CA THR A 280 -23.24 7.88 11.48
C THR A 280 -22.29 6.74 11.80
N ASN A 281 -21.79 6.03 10.78
CA ASN A 281 -20.85 4.94 10.94
C ASN A 281 -19.54 5.38 11.62
N LEU A 282 -18.98 6.53 11.19
CA LEU A 282 -17.79 7.13 11.80
C LEU A 282 -17.99 7.37 13.31
N CYS A 283 -19.13 7.93 13.71
CA CYS A 283 -19.44 8.20 15.12
C CYS A 283 -19.57 6.93 15.98
N THR A 284 -19.77 5.75 15.38
CA THR A 284 -19.81 4.48 16.13
C THR A 284 -18.44 3.88 16.43
N LEU A 285 -17.37 4.42 15.84
CA LEU A 285 -16.04 3.85 15.95
C LEU A 285 -15.48 3.99 17.37
N LYS A 286 -15.15 2.87 18.00
CA LYS A 286 -14.52 2.83 19.34
C LYS A 286 -12.99 2.89 19.28
N VAL A 287 -12.42 3.19 18.13
CA VAL A 287 -10.99 3.15 17.85
C VAL A 287 -10.56 4.40 17.11
N VAL A 288 -9.27 4.68 17.15
CA VAL A 288 -8.63 5.67 16.28
C VAL A 288 -8.69 5.15 14.84
N ILE A 289 -9.06 6.00 13.89
CA ILE A 289 -9.15 5.62 12.47
C ILE A 289 -7.74 5.31 11.94
N PRO A 290 -7.48 4.06 11.48
CA PRO A 290 -6.17 3.65 11.02
C PRO A 290 -5.98 3.91 9.52
N SER A 291 -4.73 4.07 9.09
CA SER A 291 -4.32 4.18 7.68
C SER A 291 -2.94 3.54 7.48
N ALA A 292 -2.45 3.53 6.23
CA ALA A 292 -1.06 3.14 5.96
C ALA A 292 -0.04 4.05 6.67
N LEU A 293 -0.38 5.33 6.91
CA LEU A 293 0.47 6.24 7.67
C LEU A 293 0.52 5.82 9.14
N THR A 294 -0.64 5.64 9.78
CA THR A 294 -0.71 5.23 11.20
C THR A 294 -0.04 3.87 11.41
N PHE A 295 -0.14 2.97 10.43
CA PHE A 295 0.58 1.69 10.40
C PHE A 295 2.09 1.89 10.47
N ASN A 296 2.63 2.72 9.56
CA ASN A 296 4.06 2.99 9.49
C ASN A 296 4.57 3.65 10.79
N GLU A 297 3.83 4.62 11.32
CA GLU A 297 4.21 5.30 12.55
C GLU A 297 4.13 4.38 13.76
N ASN A 298 3.06 3.60 13.92
CA ASN A 298 2.93 2.69 15.06
C ASN A 298 4.01 1.61 15.05
N LEU A 299 4.30 1.02 13.89
CA LEU A 299 5.37 0.01 13.79
C LEU A 299 6.76 0.59 14.06
N ARG A 300 6.99 1.86 13.71
CA ARG A 300 8.24 2.56 14.03
C ARG A 300 8.55 2.59 15.53
N TYR A 301 7.52 2.63 16.38
CA TYR A 301 7.69 2.53 17.84
C TYR A 301 7.73 1.07 18.30
N LEU A 302 6.83 0.23 17.83
CA LEU A 302 6.73 -1.18 18.27
C LEU A 302 8.01 -1.98 17.97
N THR A 303 8.64 -1.71 16.82
CA THR A 303 9.88 -2.39 16.42
C THR A 303 11.05 -2.14 17.37
N ILE A 304 11.08 -1.01 18.09
CA ILE A 304 12.09 -0.73 19.13
C ILE A 304 11.98 -1.76 20.26
N GLY A 305 10.77 -1.91 20.80
CA GLY A 305 10.50 -2.87 21.87
C GLY A 305 10.77 -4.31 21.43
N LEU A 306 10.35 -4.67 20.22
CA LEU A 306 10.58 -6.02 19.67
C LEU A 306 12.06 -6.35 19.53
N LYS A 307 12.89 -5.43 19.01
CA LYS A 307 14.35 -5.61 18.92
C LYS A 307 15.00 -5.76 20.30
N ILE A 308 14.50 -5.03 21.30
CA ILE A 308 14.95 -5.17 22.70
C ILE A 308 14.67 -6.59 23.19
N LEU A 309 13.45 -7.09 22.98
CA LEU A 309 13.07 -8.45 23.38
C LEU A 309 13.88 -9.51 22.61
N GLU A 310 14.01 -9.37 21.30
CA GLU A 310 14.83 -10.25 20.45
C GLU A 310 16.28 -10.33 20.95
N ARG A 311 16.87 -9.18 21.29
CA ARG A 311 18.26 -9.10 21.74
C ARG A 311 18.46 -9.68 23.13
N HIS A 312 17.58 -9.33 24.07
CA HIS A 312 17.85 -9.52 25.51
C HIS A 312 17.04 -10.63 26.16
N ILE A 313 15.91 -11.02 25.59
CA ILE A 313 14.99 -12.01 26.18
C ILE A 313 14.86 -13.27 25.32
N GLU A 314 14.67 -13.13 24.01
CA GLU A 314 14.47 -14.25 23.09
C GLU A 314 15.70 -15.15 23.02
N VAL A 315 15.49 -16.47 23.13
CA VAL A 315 16.54 -17.47 22.85
C VAL A 315 16.32 -18.03 21.45
N LYS A 316 17.17 -17.58 20.52
CA LYS A 316 17.15 -18.06 19.14
C LYS A 316 17.50 -19.55 19.07
N PRO A 317 16.77 -20.37 18.29
CA PRO A 317 17.11 -21.79 18.11
C PRO A 317 18.51 -21.97 17.50
N PRO A 318 19.19 -23.10 17.77
CA PRO A 318 20.55 -23.36 17.29
C PRO A 318 20.71 -23.21 15.77
N LYS A 319 21.88 -22.72 15.33
CA LYS A 319 22.18 -22.38 13.92
C LYS A 319 22.08 -23.58 12.97
N GLU A 320 22.26 -24.81 13.43
CA GLU A 320 22.14 -26.03 12.60
C GLU A 320 20.73 -26.22 12.05
N HIS A 321 19.69 -25.97 12.85
CA HIS A 321 18.30 -26.00 12.38
C HIS A 321 17.96 -24.88 11.37
N ARG A 322 18.79 -23.83 11.27
CA ARG A 322 18.60 -22.73 10.31
C ARG A 322 19.24 -23.01 8.95
N LYS A 323 20.33 -23.77 8.89
CA LYS A 323 21.00 -24.17 7.63
C LYS A 323 20.23 -25.25 6.87
N ALA A 324 19.45 -26.07 7.57
CA ALA A 324 18.62 -27.12 6.98
C ALA A 324 17.31 -26.60 6.35
N ARG A 325 16.94 -25.33 6.58
CA ARG A 325 15.69 -24.74 6.06
C ARG A 325 15.90 -24.27 4.61
N PRO A 326 15.07 -24.73 3.65
CA PRO A 326 15.14 -24.25 2.26
C PRO A 326 15.03 -22.72 2.18
N LYS A 327 15.66 -22.09 1.19
CA LYS A 327 15.54 -20.63 0.97
C LYS A 327 14.08 -20.16 0.88
N ALA A 328 13.20 -20.98 0.30
CA ALA A 328 11.76 -20.75 0.24
C ALA A 328 11.12 -20.66 1.64
N TYR A 329 11.52 -21.52 2.58
CA TYR A 329 11.03 -21.49 3.96
C TYR A 329 11.38 -20.17 4.68
N ILE A 330 12.58 -19.62 4.46
CA ILE A 330 13.00 -18.33 5.05
C ILE A 330 12.16 -17.17 4.50
N LEU A 331 11.77 -17.25 3.22
CA LEU A 331 10.90 -16.31 2.53
C LEU A 331 9.41 -16.46 2.91
N GLU A 332 8.98 -17.63 3.37
CA GLU A 332 7.58 -17.89 3.75
C GLU A 332 7.28 -17.67 5.25
N ARG A 333 8.23 -18.00 6.15
CA ARG A 333 7.96 -17.89 7.59
C ARG A 333 9.21 -17.55 8.42
N THR A 334 9.21 -16.38 9.05
CA THR A 334 10.00 -16.14 10.25
C THR A 334 9.09 -16.26 11.45
N ASP A 335 9.37 -17.18 12.36
CA ASP A 335 8.66 -17.21 13.65
C ASP A 335 8.83 -15.84 14.32
N SER A 336 7.71 -15.22 14.70
CA SER A 336 7.75 -13.89 15.30
C SER A 336 8.30 -13.95 16.72
N VAL A 337 8.78 -12.81 17.23
CA VAL A 337 9.26 -12.70 18.62
C VAL A 337 8.19 -13.18 19.60
N TYR A 338 6.91 -12.87 19.34
CA TYR A 338 5.79 -13.38 20.12
C TYR A 338 5.75 -14.91 20.13
N LYS A 339 5.77 -15.54 18.96
CA LYS A 339 5.62 -17.00 18.84
C LYS A 339 6.78 -17.76 19.49
N ILE A 340 8.00 -17.21 19.43
CA ILE A 340 9.16 -17.79 20.11
C ILE A 340 8.98 -17.69 21.63
N LEU A 341 8.61 -16.52 22.13
CA LEU A 341 8.40 -16.30 23.57
C LEU A 341 7.16 -17.02 24.10
N GLU A 342 6.15 -17.27 23.27
CA GLU A 342 4.97 -18.06 23.62
C GLU A 342 5.35 -19.50 24.00
N ALA A 343 6.36 -20.09 23.36
CA ALA A 343 6.88 -21.41 23.73
C ALA A 343 7.66 -21.38 25.06
N ASP A 344 8.26 -20.24 25.41
CA ASP A 344 8.94 -20.02 26.69
C ASP A 344 7.97 -19.61 27.81
N TRP A 345 6.70 -19.34 27.48
CA TRP A 345 5.68 -18.95 28.44
C TRP A 345 5.00 -20.20 29.01
N ASN A 346 5.18 -20.43 30.30
CA ASN A 346 4.65 -21.63 30.94
C ASN A 346 3.57 -21.26 31.95
N ARG A 347 2.31 -21.61 31.61
CA ARG A 347 1.14 -21.45 32.48
C ARG A 347 1.32 -22.08 33.87
N ASN A 348 2.14 -23.14 33.97
CA ASN A 348 2.34 -23.96 35.16
C ASN A 348 3.58 -23.57 36.01
N GLN A 349 4.59 -22.91 35.44
CA GLN A 349 5.75 -22.41 36.25
C GLN A 349 5.37 -21.25 37.18
N VAL A 350 4.23 -20.61 36.91
CA VAL A 350 3.61 -19.60 37.77
C VAL A 350 3.22 -20.17 39.15
N PHE A 351 3.00 -21.49 39.25
CA PHE A 351 2.55 -22.12 40.50
C PHE A 351 3.65 -22.44 41.51
N VAL A 352 4.93 -22.31 41.14
CA VAL A 352 6.02 -22.84 41.98
C VAL A 352 6.56 -21.82 42.99
N ASN A 353 6.43 -20.51 42.73
CA ASN A 353 7.03 -19.48 43.60
C ASN A 353 6.03 -18.52 44.28
N SER A 354 4.78 -18.42 43.82
CA SER A 354 3.78 -17.50 44.42
C SER A 354 2.31 -17.78 44.08
N GLY A 355 2.00 -18.78 43.24
CA GLY A 355 0.63 -19.28 43.04
C GLY A 355 -0.34 -18.35 42.29
N VAL A 356 0.10 -17.16 41.86
CA VAL A 356 -0.78 -16.21 41.14
C VAL A 356 -0.06 -15.55 39.97
N GLN A 357 -0.75 -15.43 38.83
CA GLN A 357 -0.24 -14.72 37.67
C GLN A 357 -0.29 -13.22 37.91
N ASN A 358 0.84 -12.58 37.68
CA ASN A 358 1.02 -11.17 37.97
C ASN A 358 0.81 -10.31 36.71
N VAL A 359 0.19 -9.14 36.87
CA VAL A 359 0.22 -8.07 35.88
C VAL A 359 0.96 -6.88 36.46
N GLU A 360 1.81 -6.24 35.65
CA GLU A 360 2.45 -5.00 36.06
C GLU A 360 1.41 -3.85 36.00
N THR A 361 1.07 -3.24 37.14
CA THR A 361 0.13 -2.10 37.18
C THR A 361 0.86 -0.75 37.22
N SER A 362 2.12 -0.76 37.68
CA SER A 362 3.02 0.38 37.71
C SER A 362 4.44 -0.15 37.69
N GLU A 363 5.42 0.68 37.36
CA GLU A 363 6.78 0.22 37.15
C GLU A 363 7.33 -0.63 38.33
N GLY A 364 7.64 -1.89 38.03
CA GLY A 364 8.17 -2.85 38.99
C GLY A 364 7.19 -3.34 40.06
N LYS A 365 5.92 -2.93 40.02
CA LYS A 365 4.86 -3.40 40.92
C LYS A 365 3.90 -4.33 40.19
N PHE A 366 3.74 -5.50 40.76
CA PHE A 366 2.98 -6.60 40.19
C PHE A 366 1.78 -6.91 41.06
N TRP A 367 0.64 -7.09 40.43
CA TRP A 367 -0.60 -7.47 41.10
C TRP A 367 -1.07 -8.85 40.68
N PRO A 368 -1.44 -9.70 41.64
CA PRO A 368 -2.01 -11.00 41.36
C PRO A 368 -3.38 -10.87 40.67
N LEU A 369 -3.57 -11.59 39.57
CA LEU A 369 -4.86 -11.72 38.89
C LEU A 369 -5.58 -12.99 39.32
N SER A 370 -6.88 -12.88 39.58
CA SER A 370 -7.75 -14.02 39.92
C SER A 370 -7.92 -15.01 38.76
N GLN A 371 -7.70 -14.55 37.52
CA GLN A 371 -7.69 -15.40 36.32
C GLN A 371 -6.34 -15.28 35.61
N PRO A 372 -5.78 -16.39 35.10
CA PRO A 372 -4.50 -16.36 34.43
C PRO A 372 -4.56 -15.57 33.11
N PRO A 373 -3.78 -14.47 32.91
CA PRO A 373 -3.55 -13.90 31.59
C PRO A 373 -3.13 -14.94 30.55
N SER A 374 -3.53 -14.71 29.31
CA SER A 374 -2.97 -15.47 28.18
C SER A 374 -1.53 -15.07 27.90
N ALA A 375 -0.76 -15.94 27.23
CA ALA A 375 0.61 -15.65 26.77
C ALA A 375 0.70 -14.29 26.04
N ARG A 376 -0.34 -13.94 25.28
CA ARG A 376 -0.47 -12.64 24.61
C ARG A 376 -0.49 -11.46 25.58
N HIS A 377 -1.23 -11.53 26.68
CA HIS A 377 -1.27 -10.44 27.66
C HIS A 377 0.08 -10.28 28.36
N ALA A 378 0.72 -11.40 28.73
CA ALA A 378 2.06 -11.41 29.29
C ALA A 378 3.09 -10.80 28.31
N PHE A 379 3.00 -11.14 27.03
CA PHE A 379 3.85 -10.57 25.98
C PHE A 379 3.64 -9.06 25.83
N VAL A 380 2.39 -8.59 25.84
CA VAL A 380 2.09 -7.15 25.77
C VAL A 380 2.68 -6.43 26.98
N GLY A 381 2.51 -6.97 28.20
CA GLY A 381 3.12 -6.39 29.41
C GLY A 381 4.65 -6.30 29.31
N LEU A 382 5.29 -7.36 28.80
CA LEU A 382 6.74 -7.38 28.61
C LEU A 382 7.20 -6.37 27.54
N LEU A 383 6.47 -6.27 26.42
CA LEU A 383 6.74 -5.30 25.37
C LEU A 383 6.58 -3.86 25.88
N LEU A 384 5.56 -3.58 26.68
CA LEU A 384 5.36 -2.28 27.32
C LEU A 384 6.49 -1.95 28.29
N SER A 385 6.96 -2.91 29.08
CA SER A 385 8.13 -2.72 29.95
C SER A 385 9.40 -2.41 29.16
N ALA A 386 9.61 -3.08 28.01
CA ALA A 386 10.73 -2.79 27.11
C ALA A 386 10.63 -1.39 26.49
N LEU A 387 9.44 -1.00 26.03
CA LEU A 387 9.20 0.33 25.45
C LEU A 387 9.31 1.44 26.49
N ARG A 388 8.82 1.25 27.72
CA ARG A 388 8.94 2.25 28.79
C ARG A 388 10.39 2.62 29.08
N ASN A 389 11.28 1.63 28.99
CA ASN A 389 12.69 1.75 29.37
C ASN A 389 13.65 1.72 28.16
N PHE A 390 13.14 1.88 26.94
CA PHE A 390 13.93 1.69 25.71
C PHE A 390 15.24 2.49 25.65
N PRO A 391 15.34 3.75 26.13
CA PRO A 391 16.59 4.50 26.03
C PRO A 391 17.70 3.89 26.89
N CYS A 392 17.34 3.12 27.92
CA CYS A 392 18.27 2.42 28.80
C CYS A 392 18.51 0.95 28.39
N LEU A 393 17.86 0.47 27.31
CA LEU A 393 17.88 -0.92 26.88
C LEU A 393 18.42 -1.11 25.45
N CYS A 394 18.53 -0.02 24.68
CA CYS A 394 19.07 -0.01 23.34
C CYS A 394 19.89 1.26 23.06
N SER A 395 20.45 1.33 21.85
CA SER A 395 21.25 2.46 21.37
C SER A 395 20.43 3.48 20.57
N GLU A 396 19.11 3.28 20.46
CA GLU A 396 18.23 4.17 19.69
C GLU A 396 17.75 5.30 20.62
N PRO A 397 18.12 6.57 20.37
CA PRO A 397 17.69 7.69 21.20
C PRO A 397 16.22 8.03 20.96
N PRO A 398 15.52 8.58 21.97
CA PRO A 398 14.20 9.14 21.78
C PRO A 398 14.17 10.17 20.66
N ARG A 399 13.10 10.12 19.85
CA ARG A 399 12.81 11.21 18.92
C ARG A 399 12.41 12.45 19.70
N GLN A 400 12.80 13.59 19.16
CA GLN A 400 12.46 14.89 19.72
C GLN A 400 11.50 15.59 18.76
N ASP A 401 10.37 16.04 19.30
CA ASP A 401 9.40 16.84 18.54
C ASP A 401 9.89 18.28 18.36
N ILE A 402 10.62 18.80 19.35
CA ILE A 402 11.30 20.10 19.31
C ILE A 402 12.79 19.85 19.54
N LYS A 403 13.65 20.44 18.70
CA LYS A 403 15.11 20.34 18.86
C LYS A 403 15.50 20.83 20.27
N GLY A 404 16.10 19.95 21.07
CA GLY A 404 16.52 20.24 22.43
C GLY A 404 17.64 19.30 22.89
N THR A 405 17.98 19.31 24.18
CA THR A 405 19.00 18.39 24.72
C THR A 405 18.54 16.94 24.56
N GLY A 406 19.26 16.17 23.75
CA GLY A 406 18.96 14.76 23.50
C GLY A 406 19.14 13.89 24.73
N ILE A 407 18.32 12.85 24.85
CA ILE A 407 18.53 11.79 25.84
C ILE A 407 19.52 10.79 25.24
N ASN A 408 20.66 10.60 25.92
CA ASN A 408 21.64 9.58 25.53
C ASN A 408 21.07 8.19 25.74
N ALA A 409 20.92 7.43 24.65
CA ALA A 409 20.48 6.04 24.71
C ALA A 409 21.68 5.07 24.73
N TYR A 410 21.76 4.28 25.79
CA TYR A 410 22.75 3.22 25.93
C TYR A 410 22.25 2.16 26.91
N LEU A 411 22.76 0.94 26.76
CA LEU A 411 22.40 -0.17 27.63
C LEU A 411 22.87 0.09 29.06
N ARG A 412 21.94 0.12 30.00
CA ARG A 412 22.19 0.17 31.44
C ARG A 412 21.83 -1.16 32.08
N GLN A 413 22.80 -1.78 32.75
CA GLN A 413 22.65 -3.14 33.28
C GLN A 413 21.49 -3.26 34.30
N CYS A 414 21.26 -2.25 35.13
CA CYS A 414 20.15 -2.23 36.08
C CYS A 414 18.77 -2.30 35.40
N TYR A 415 18.60 -1.66 34.25
CA TYR A 415 17.35 -1.72 33.48
C TYR A 415 17.20 -3.06 32.76
N LEU A 416 18.30 -3.65 32.28
CA LEU A 416 18.28 -5.00 31.72
C LEU A 416 17.85 -6.03 32.76
N LYS A 417 18.40 -5.96 33.98
CA LYS A 417 17.98 -6.82 35.10
C LYS A 417 16.52 -6.64 35.44
N ARG A 418 16.03 -5.40 35.47
CA ARG A 418 14.60 -5.10 35.67
C ARG A 418 13.74 -5.75 34.60
N LEU A 419 14.12 -5.63 33.31
CA LEU A 419 13.40 -6.26 32.21
C LEU A 419 13.37 -7.80 32.35
N VAL A 420 14.48 -8.41 32.74
CA VAL A 420 14.57 -9.86 33.00
C VAL A 420 13.66 -10.27 34.15
N LYS A 421 13.65 -9.51 35.25
CA LYS A 421 12.74 -9.75 36.38
C LYS A 421 11.28 -9.64 35.94
N THR A 422 10.93 -8.61 35.17
CA THR A 422 9.58 -8.46 34.60
C THR A 422 9.20 -9.65 33.72
N ALA A 423 10.10 -10.16 32.88
CA ALA A 423 9.82 -11.34 32.07
C ALA A 423 9.52 -12.58 32.94
N ALA A 424 10.27 -12.78 34.02
CA ALA A 424 10.05 -13.88 34.96
C ALA A 424 8.71 -13.74 35.71
N GLU A 425 8.39 -12.55 36.20
CA GLU A 425 7.12 -12.25 36.90
C GLU A 425 5.90 -12.44 35.99
N LEU A 426 6.05 -12.19 34.68
CA LEU A 426 5.01 -12.41 33.68
C LEU A 426 4.91 -13.89 33.21
N GLY A 427 5.75 -14.78 33.75
CA GLY A 427 5.68 -16.22 33.50
C GLY A 427 6.54 -16.76 32.35
N PHE A 428 7.49 -15.96 31.84
CA PHE A 428 8.44 -16.42 30.82
C PHE A 428 9.67 -17.07 31.47
N SER A 429 10.17 -18.17 30.90
CA SER A 429 11.36 -18.85 31.42
C SER A 429 12.21 -19.48 30.34
N ASN A 430 13.38 -18.88 30.10
CA ASN A 430 14.39 -19.41 29.19
C ASN A 430 15.80 -19.20 29.73
N ALA A 431 16.81 -19.65 29.00
CA ALA A 431 18.20 -19.60 29.43
C ALA A 431 18.70 -18.16 29.69
N LYS A 432 18.25 -17.16 28.90
CA LYS A 432 18.62 -15.75 29.11
C LYS A 432 17.99 -15.19 30.37
N ILE A 433 16.71 -15.47 30.60
CA ILE A 433 15.99 -15.04 31.81
C ILE A 433 16.65 -15.65 33.05
N ARG A 434 16.87 -16.97 33.06
CA ARG A 434 17.49 -17.66 34.20
C ARG A 434 18.89 -17.13 34.52
N LYS A 435 19.73 -16.92 33.49
CA LYS A 435 21.07 -16.35 33.66
C LYS A 435 21.03 -14.90 34.16
N GLY A 436 20.08 -14.10 33.67
CA GLY A 436 19.94 -12.70 34.07
C GLY A 436 19.49 -12.54 35.53
N LEU A 437 18.70 -13.49 36.06
CA LEU A 437 18.29 -13.51 37.46
C LEU A 437 19.41 -13.89 38.44
N THR A 438 20.40 -14.69 38.01
CA THR A 438 21.51 -15.15 38.86
C THR A 438 22.74 -14.24 38.82
N SER A 439 22.77 -13.23 37.95
CA SER A 439 23.92 -12.35 37.80
C SER A 439 23.95 -11.29 38.93
N PRO A 440 25.09 -11.08 39.63
CA PRO A 440 25.23 -10.06 40.70
C PRO A 440 25.11 -8.63 40.16
N ASP A 441 24.67 -7.69 41.01
CA ASP A 441 24.35 -6.27 40.70
C ASP A 441 25.52 -5.45 40.17
#